data_AF-A0A7C9GEX1-F1
#
_entry.id   AF-A0A7C9GEX1-F1
#
_cell.length_a   1.000
_cell.length_b   1.000
_cell.length_c   1.000
_cell.angle_alpha   90.00
_cell.angle_beta   90.00
_cell.angle_gamma   90.00
#
_symmetry.space_group_name_H-M   'P 1'
#
loop_
_entity.id
_entity.type
_entity.pdbx_description
1 polymer ?
#
loop_
_entity_poly.entity_id
_entity_poly.type
_entity_poly.pdbx_seq_one_letter_code
_entity_poly.pdbx_strand_id
1 'polypeptide(L)'
;MPCANGITRRCRCRRRNTWKTRGKSGRSCSFPVSLRAIPGTATNSATGPTATARRRTGPSRASTARPASGRRRNAVRRKKKANEAEPKIFGEKTMKTTTMAGAALAAFLTGAVGGIPTASAQADAGFFKGKTVTLIVGFGTGGGYDTYARLLARHYGRHLPGKPNMIVQNMPGASGIKSGNYIYEVAPQDGSVISLFNKSMPTYEVLERPGVRFKSKELNWLGSIEAANATMIIMASSGIKTLADATKREVILGAVSASGSMAFYPAMTNRLLGTKFKIISGYPGSKAITLAMERGEVEGVGSPPWTSWVSTTPHWVKEKKINVLAQLGLKKDPSIPGPLLTDLAKDEKSRKIIELVSTDIAIGRPVVAPPKVPSARVESMRRSFDAALKDKKLLDEALRLKLDISPDTGETIEKLVANMIDTPKDIIAEAKDAIEPKGLVKKELKKKKKKKKKE
;
A
#
# COMPACT_ATOMS: atom_id res chain seq x y z
N MET A 1 48.36 39.84 11.00
CA MET A 1 49.82 39.64 10.80
C MET A 1 50.05 38.17 10.39
N PRO A 2 51.10 37.85 9.61
CA PRO A 2 51.33 36.52 9.01
C PRO A 2 52.39 35.71 9.79
N CYS A 3 52.63 34.41 9.54
CA CYS A 3 53.51 33.83 8.49
C CYS A 3 53.63 32.31 8.75
N ALA A 4 54.08 31.41 7.85
CA ALA A 4 54.32 31.44 6.40
C ALA A 4 54.55 29.98 5.89
N ASN A 5 54.92 29.83 4.62
CA ASN A 5 55.50 28.64 3.97
C ASN A 5 54.58 27.43 3.72
N GLY A 6 54.22 27.25 2.44
CA GLY A 6 53.93 25.96 1.83
C GLY A 6 54.83 25.73 0.61
N ILE A 7 54.77 24.56 -0.03
CA ILE A 7 55.38 24.28 -1.33
C ILE A 7 54.41 23.43 -2.16
N THR A 8 54.37 23.66 -3.48
CA THR A 8 53.54 22.91 -4.41
C THR A 8 54.38 22.02 -5.32
N ARG A 9 53.82 20.88 -5.76
CA ARG A 9 54.26 20.17 -6.98
C ARG A 9 53.09 19.39 -7.59
N ARG A 10 52.78 19.68 -8.86
CA ARG A 10 51.91 18.86 -9.72
C ARG A 10 52.80 17.91 -10.53
N CYS A 11 52.38 16.67 -10.76
CA CYS A 11 52.95 15.80 -11.78
C CYS A 11 51.89 15.42 -12.83
N ARG A 12 52.29 15.38 -14.10
CA ARG A 12 51.40 15.16 -15.26
C ARG A 12 52.17 14.41 -16.37
N CYS A 13 51.83 13.15 -16.63
CA CYS A 13 52.22 12.38 -17.81
C CYS A 13 50.97 11.60 -18.26
N ARG A 14 50.34 11.89 -19.41
CA ARG A 14 50.78 11.87 -20.83
C ARG A 14 50.72 10.45 -21.42
N ARG A 15 49.82 10.27 -22.39
CA ARG A 15 49.56 9.00 -23.12
C ARG A 15 50.75 8.55 -23.96
N ARG A 16 50.86 7.24 -24.17
CA ARG A 16 51.28 6.63 -25.45
C ARG A 16 50.29 5.53 -25.84
N ASN A 17 50.00 5.40 -27.13
CA ASN A 17 49.29 4.27 -27.74
C ASN A 17 50.32 3.33 -28.36
N THR A 18 50.07 2.01 -28.38
CA THR A 18 50.41 1.14 -29.53
C THR A 18 49.70 -0.22 -29.47
N TRP A 19 49.03 -0.58 -30.57
CA TRP A 19 48.96 -1.91 -31.21
C TRP A 19 48.43 -3.17 -30.49
N LYS A 20 47.18 -3.50 -30.87
CA LYS A 20 46.74 -4.70 -31.63
C LYS A 20 47.07 -6.16 -31.18
N THR A 21 45.96 -6.92 -31.16
CA THR A 21 45.72 -8.31 -31.67
C THR A 21 46.03 -9.59 -30.87
N ARG A 22 44.96 -10.40 -30.80
CA ARG A 22 44.87 -11.89 -30.85
C ARG A 22 45.57 -12.75 -29.77
N GLY A 23 44.79 -13.67 -29.20
CA GLY A 23 45.27 -14.84 -28.46
C GLY A 23 44.12 -15.60 -27.79
N LYS A 24 43.99 -16.91 -28.02
CA LYS A 24 43.07 -17.81 -27.29
C LYS A 24 43.91 -18.88 -26.57
N SER A 25 43.31 -19.49 -25.55
CA SER A 25 43.89 -20.51 -24.65
C SER A 25 45.03 -20.00 -23.74
N GLY A 26 45.22 -20.51 -22.52
CA GLY A 26 44.38 -21.45 -21.75
C GLY A 26 45.05 -22.77 -21.44
N ARG A 27 45.72 -22.84 -20.29
CA ARG A 27 46.05 -24.05 -19.51
C ARG A 27 46.33 -23.64 -18.06
N SER A 28 46.09 -24.58 -17.15
CA SER A 28 46.44 -24.47 -15.73
C SER A 28 47.86 -24.97 -15.48
N CYS A 29 48.53 -24.39 -14.49
CA CYS A 29 49.68 -24.96 -13.76
C CYS A 29 49.57 -24.54 -12.29
N SER A 30 50.28 -25.21 -11.38
CA SER A 30 50.16 -25.02 -9.93
C SER A 30 51.49 -25.35 -9.21
N PHE A 31 51.57 -25.04 -7.92
CA PHE A 31 52.70 -25.29 -6.98
C PHE A 31 53.95 -24.39 -7.19
N PRO A 32 54.81 -24.19 -6.15
CA PRO A 32 54.52 -24.03 -4.71
C PRO A 32 55.42 -22.96 -4.01
N VAL A 33 55.84 -23.22 -2.75
CA VAL A 33 56.76 -22.48 -1.85
C VAL A 33 56.04 -21.36 -1.05
N SER A 34 55.76 -21.47 0.27
CA SER A 34 56.63 -21.48 1.48
C SER A 34 57.26 -20.09 1.78
N LEU A 35 57.41 -19.56 3.01
CA LEU A 35 57.47 -20.14 4.37
C LEU A 35 57.30 -19.01 5.44
N ARG A 36 56.64 -19.26 6.61
CA ARG A 36 57.05 -18.91 8.02
C ARG A 36 55.90 -18.69 9.05
N ALA A 37 56.23 -18.92 10.34
CA ALA A 37 55.48 -18.66 11.60
C ALA A 37 56.51 -18.17 12.66
N ILE A 38 56.30 -17.93 13.98
CA ILE A 38 55.27 -18.10 15.05
C ILE A 38 55.60 -17.00 16.15
N PRO A 39 55.10 -16.85 17.42
CA PRO A 39 54.08 -17.51 18.29
C PRO A 39 52.64 -17.01 18.05
N GLY A 40 51.64 -16.94 18.96
CA GLY A 40 51.46 -17.30 20.40
C GLY A 40 51.23 -16.06 21.31
N THR A 41 50.36 -16.01 22.32
CA THR A 41 49.71 -17.00 23.24
C THR A 41 48.16 -16.99 23.11
N ALA A 42 47.34 -18.02 23.46
CA ALA A 42 47.11 -18.74 24.74
C ALA A 42 46.62 -17.81 25.88
N THR A 43 45.57 -18.13 26.69
CA THR A 43 45.09 -19.44 27.19
C THR A 43 43.56 -19.58 27.40
N ASN A 44 43.04 -20.81 27.25
CA ASN A 44 42.08 -21.62 28.08
C ASN A 44 40.84 -21.02 28.81
N SER A 45 39.73 -21.76 29.06
CA SER A 45 39.25 -23.10 28.59
C SER A 45 37.85 -23.48 29.13
N ALA A 46 37.27 -24.57 28.57
CA ALA A 46 36.33 -25.54 29.19
C ALA A 46 34.83 -25.14 29.31
N THR A 47 33.83 -26.05 29.18
CA THR A 47 33.79 -27.47 28.73
C THR A 47 32.41 -27.82 28.11
N GLY A 48 32.29 -28.98 27.43
CA GLY A 48 31.06 -29.46 26.75
C GLY A 48 30.07 -30.25 27.65
N PRO A 49 29.35 -31.29 27.17
CA PRO A 49 29.77 -32.24 26.12
C PRO A 49 28.77 -32.45 24.95
N THR A 50 29.03 -33.49 24.14
CA THR A 50 28.47 -33.82 22.83
C THR A 50 27.28 -34.80 22.86
N ALA A 51 26.53 -34.85 21.74
CA ALA A 51 25.81 -36.04 21.31
C ALA A 51 25.93 -36.21 19.78
N THR A 52 26.31 -37.41 19.32
CA THR A 52 26.52 -37.75 17.90
C THR A 52 25.50 -38.77 17.42
N ALA A 53 24.95 -38.57 16.21
CA ALA A 53 24.15 -39.56 15.50
C ALA A 53 24.54 -39.59 14.01
N ARG A 54 24.66 -40.79 13.42
CA ARG A 54 25.23 -40.98 12.07
C ARG A 54 24.47 -42.07 11.31
N ARG A 55 24.14 -41.81 10.04
CA ARG A 55 23.57 -42.75 9.04
C ARG A 55 22.22 -43.41 9.37
N ARG A 56 21.26 -43.24 8.45
CA ARG A 56 21.01 -44.30 7.44
C ARG A 56 20.39 -43.72 6.16
N THR A 57 20.95 -44.11 5.02
CA THR A 57 20.33 -43.97 3.70
C THR A 57 19.77 -45.32 3.28
N GLY A 58 18.63 -45.33 2.60
CA GLY A 58 17.99 -46.55 2.10
C GLY A 58 16.79 -46.21 1.22
N PRO A 59 16.78 -46.57 -0.07
CA PRO A 59 15.66 -46.30 -0.97
C PRO A 59 14.62 -47.43 -0.93
N SER A 60 13.35 -47.09 -1.10
CA SER A 60 12.29 -48.06 -1.45
C SER A 60 11.84 -47.84 -2.89
N ARG A 61 11.55 -48.93 -3.60
CA ARG A 61 11.17 -48.94 -5.02
C ARG A 61 9.66 -49.23 -5.18
N ALA A 62 9.03 -48.37 -5.98
CA ALA A 62 8.10 -48.69 -7.08
C ALA A 62 6.85 -49.58 -6.89
N SER A 63 5.85 -49.22 -7.72
CA SER A 63 4.89 -50.11 -8.39
C SER A 63 3.52 -50.37 -7.74
N THR A 64 2.55 -50.62 -8.65
CA THR A 64 1.12 -50.90 -8.46
C THR A 64 0.24 -49.73 -7.96
N ALA A 65 -0.96 -49.49 -8.49
CA ALA A 65 -1.51 -49.90 -9.80
C ALA A 65 -2.60 -48.89 -10.26
N ARG A 66 -2.90 -48.86 -11.56
CA ARG A 66 -4.17 -48.30 -12.07
C ARG A 66 -5.33 -49.25 -11.74
N PRO A 67 -6.55 -48.72 -11.64
CA PRO A 67 -7.56 -49.11 -12.64
C PRO A 67 -8.01 -47.93 -13.51
N ALA A 68 -8.81 -48.21 -14.54
CA ALA A 68 -9.26 -47.24 -15.53
C ALA A 68 -10.78 -47.30 -15.76
N SER A 69 -11.28 -46.37 -16.60
CA SER A 69 -12.57 -46.43 -17.32
C SER A 69 -13.87 -46.58 -16.51
N GLY A 70 -14.40 -45.45 -16.03
CA GLY A 70 -15.83 -45.28 -15.69
C GLY A 70 -16.60 -44.51 -16.79
N ARG A 71 -16.78 -45.10 -17.98
CA ARG A 71 -17.29 -44.40 -19.17
C ARG A 71 -18.83 -44.36 -19.22
N ARG A 72 -19.48 -43.35 -18.64
CA ARG A 72 -20.90 -43.04 -18.95
C ARG A 72 -21.05 -41.73 -19.73
N ARG A 73 -21.62 -41.87 -20.93
CA ARG A 73 -22.19 -40.76 -21.71
C ARG A 73 -23.56 -40.44 -21.08
N ASN A 74 -23.95 -39.18 -21.09
CA ASN A 74 -25.36 -38.82 -21.25
C ASN A 74 -25.43 -37.49 -21.99
N ALA A 75 -26.27 -37.45 -23.02
CA ALA A 75 -26.49 -36.29 -23.87
C ALA A 75 -28.00 -36.05 -23.99
N VAL A 76 -28.36 -34.88 -24.53
CA VAL A 76 -29.74 -34.52 -24.91
C VAL A 76 -30.73 -34.37 -23.75
N ARG A 77 -30.98 -33.11 -23.36
CA ARG A 77 -32.36 -32.59 -23.56
C ARG A 77 -32.34 -31.10 -23.89
N ARG A 78 -32.58 -30.76 -25.16
CA ARG A 78 -33.04 -29.42 -25.55
C ARG A 78 -34.43 -29.19 -24.94
N LYS A 79 -34.69 -27.98 -24.42
CA LYS A 79 -35.99 -27.32 -24.57
C LYS A 79 -35.75 -25.89 -25.06
N LYS A 80 -36.49 -25.50 -26.09
CA LYS A 80 -36.47 -24.18 -26.72
C LYS A 80 -37.93 -23.73 -26.87
N LYS A 81 -38.26 -22.55 -26.34
CA LYS A 81 -39.44 -21.68 -26.57
C LYS A 81 -39.13 -20.41 -25.74
N ALA A 82 -39.18 -19.17 -26.22
CA ALA A 82 -40.12 -18.48 -27.12
C ALA A 82 -41.51 -18.34 -26.49
N ASN A 83 -42.18 -17.18 -26.49
CA ASN A 83 -41.79 -15.84 -26.97
C ASN A 83 -42.71 -14.79 -26.28
N GLU A 84 -42.49 -13.48 -26.52
CA GLU A 84 -43.43 -12.36 -26.22
C GLU A 84 -43.87 -12.19 -24.73
N ALA A 85 -44.57 -11.11 -24.33
CA ALA A 85 -44.45 -9.67 -24.68
C ALA A 85 -45.19 -8.84 -23.60
N GLU A 86 -44.84 -7.56 -23.43
CA GLU A 86 -45.67 -6.60 -22.68
C GLU A 86 -46.88 -6.13 -23.50
N PRO A 87 -47.98 -5.75 -22.84
CA PRO A 87 -48.70 -4.55 -23.26
C PRO A 87 -48.92 -3.53 -22.13
N LYS A 88 -49.38 -2.33 -22.52
CA LYS A 88 -49.38 -1.09 -21.75
C LYS A 88 -50.70 -0.77 -21.05
N ILE A 89 -50.61 0.08 -20.03
CA ILE A 89 -51.46 1.25 -19.70
C ILE A 89 -52.94 1.19 -20.14
N PHE A 90 -53.87 1.11 -19.18
CA PHE A 90 -55.02 2.02 -18.95
C PHE A 90 -55.78 1.51 -17.69
N GLY A 91 -56.42 2.33 -16.85
CA GLY A 91 -56.50 3.80 -16.81
C GLY A 91 -57.27 4.26 -15.57
N GLU A 92 -57.30 5.57 -15.32
CA GLU A 92 -57.97 6.16 -14.15
C GLU A 92 -59.51 6.13 -14.25
N LYS A 93 -60.21 6.02 -13.11
CA LYS A 93 -61.63 6.39 -13.00
C LYS A 93 -61.94 7.19 -11.73
N THR A 94 -61.97 8.50 -11.95
CA THR A 94 -62.61 9.57 -11.18
C THR A 94 -63.92 9.24 -10.46
N MET A 95 -64.04 9.67 -9.20
CA MET A 95 -65.17 10.47 -8.66
C MET A 95 -64.58 11.44 -7.62
N LYS A 96 -64.56 12.75 -7.86
CA LYS A 96 -65.67 13.74 -7.76
C LYS A 96 -66.06 14.12 -6.32
N THR A 97 -65.47 15.23 -5.86
CA THR A 97 -66.09 16.38 -5.15
C THR A 97 -67.10 16.16 -4.01
N THR A 98 -66.84 16.80 -2.87
CA THR A 98 -67.74 17.80 -2.21
C THR A 98 -66.87 18.74 -1.33
N THR A 99 -67.44 19.86 -0.87
CA THR A 99 -66.77 21.12 -0.53
C THR A 99 -66.57 21.45 0.96
N MET A 100 -65.65 22.40 1.17
CA MET A 100 -65.65 23.47 2.20
C MET A 100 -65.15 23.18 3.63
N ALA A 101 -64.78 24.28 4.28
CA ALA A 101 -64.07 24.34 5.55
C ALA A 101 -65.03 24.58 6.73
N GLY A 102 -64.60 24.16 7.92
CA GLY A 102 -65.18 24.49 9.22
C GLY A 102 -64.08 24.40 10.27
N ALA A 103 -64.13 25.26 11.29
CA ALA A 103 -63.03 25.42 12.26
C ALA A 103 -63.46 25.09 13.70
N ALA A 104 -62.44 24.87 14.54
CA ALA A 104 -62.43 25.00 16.00
C ALA A 104 -63.04 23.88 16.89
N LEU A 105 -62.15 23.31 17.72
CA LEU A 105 -62.27 23.18 19.19
C LEU A 105 -63.09 22.03 19.84
N ALA A 106 -62.43 20.88 20.07
CA ALA A 106 -62.51 20.05 21.29
C ALA A 106 -61.30 19.06 21.26
N ALA A 107 -60.30 19.10 22.15
CA ALA A 107 -60.25 18.89 23.61
C ALA A 107 -59.97 17.42 24.02
N PHE A 108 -58.89 17.21 24.78
CA PHE A 108 -58.51 16.01 25.56
C PHE A 108 -58.43 14.63 24.87
N LEU A 109 -57.25 14.28 24.35
CA LEU A 109 -56.68 12.91 24.44
C LEU A 109 -55.16 12.96 24.66
N THR A 110 -54.74 13.46 25.83
CA THR A 110 -53.34 13.40 26.29
C THR A 110 -53.03 11.99 26.83
N GLY A 111 -52.68 11.06 25.95
CA GLY A 111 -52.45 9.66 26.34
C GLY A 111 -51.42 8.93 25.46
N ALA A 112 -50.23 8.70 26.02
CA ALA A 112 -49.26 7.70 25.57
C ALA A 112 -48.95 7.63 24.04
N VAL A 113 -48.37 8.70 23.47
CA VAL A 113 -47.44 8.52 22.36
C VAL A 113 -46.19 7.82 22.92
N GLY A 114 -46.22 6.49 22.95
CA GLY A 114 -45.12 5.66 23.42
C GLY A 114 -43.87 5.94 22.59
N GLY A 115 -42.85 6.53 23.22
CA GLY A 115 -41.59 6.83 22.55
C GLY A 115 -40.97 5.56 21.99
N ILE A 116 -40.88 5.46 20.65
CA ILE A 116 -40.21 4.34 19.97
C ILE A 116 -38.77 4.31 20.48
N PRO A 117 -38.34 3.26 21.21
CA PRO A 117 -36.96 3.22 21.70
C PRO A 117 -36.03 3.06 20.50
N THR A 118 -35.02 3.93 20.40
CA THR A 118 -33.95 3.87 19.39
C THR A 118 -32.96 2.75 19.72
N ALA A 119 -33.48 1.52 19.77
CA ALA A 119 -32.83 0.31 20.28
C ALA A 119 -31.60 -0.15 19.49
N SER A 120 -31.29 0.50 18.36
CA SER A 120 -30.05 0.29 17.59
C SER A 120 -28.78 0.78 18.32
N ALA A 121 -28.89 1.72 19.27
CA ALA A 121 -27.74 2.30 19.96
C ALA A 121 -27.19 1.45 21.12
N GLN A 122 -28.03 0.65 21.78
CA GLN A 122 -27.64 -0.09 23.00
C GLN A 122 -27.11 -1.51 22.74
N ALA A 123 -27.40 -2.12 21.58
CA ALA A 123 -27.05 -3.51 21.29
C ALA A 123 -25.52 -3.80 21.33
N ASP A 124 -24.69 -2.82 20.94
CA ASP A 124 -23.23 -2.99 20.85
C ASP A 124 -22.45 -2.46 22.07
N ALA A 125 -23.11 -1.79 23.01
CA ALA A 125 -22.45 -1.14 24.14
C ALA A 125 -21.64 -2.13 25.04
N GLY A 126 -22.08 -3.38 25.10
CA GLY A 126 -21.40 -4.46 25.83
C GLY A 126 -20.41 -5.30 25.01
N PHE A 127 -20.47 -5.27 23.67
CA PHE A 127 -19.79 -6.26 22.82
C PHE A 127 -18.26 -6.30 22.99
N PHE A 128 -17.64 -5.13 23.17
CA PHE A 128 -16.19 -4.98 23.35
C PHE A 128 -15.75 -5.10 24.82
N LYS A 129 -16.66 -5.14 25.80
CA LYS A 129 -16.33 -5.21 27.23
C LYS A 129 -15.57 -6.50 27.53
N GLY A 130 -14.35 -6.38 28.04
CA GLY A 130 -13.46 -7.54 28.29
C GLY A 130 -12.83 -8.16 27.04
N LYS A 131 -13.12 -7.67 25.83
CA LYS A 131 -12.41 -8.08 24.61
C LYS A 131 -11.09 -7.35 24.45
N THR A 132 -10.21 -7.94 23.65
CA THR A 132 -9.03 -7.26 23.07
C THR A 132 -9.29 -7.07 21.57
N VAL A 133 -9.11 -5.84 21.06
CA VAL A 133 -9.22 -5.54 19.63
C VAL A 133 -7.84 -5.61 18.98
N THR A 134 -7.71 -6.39 17.91
CA THR A 134 -6.44 -6.53 17.18
C THR A 134 -6.40 -5.58 15.99
N LEU A 135 -5.40 -4.71 15.96
CA LEU A 135 -5.11 -3.81 14.84
C LEU A 135 -3.97 -4.38 13.98
N ILE A 136 -4.33 -4.89 12.80
CA ILE A 136 -3.38 -5.52 11.87
C ILE A 136 -2.73 -4.48 10.97
N VAL A 137 -1.40 -4.53 10.83
CA VAL A 137 -0.60 -3.61 10.01
C VAL A 137 0.07 -4.38 8.87
N GLY A 138 -0.21 -4.01 7.62
CA GLY A 138 0.32 -4.69 6.42
C GLY A 138 1.82 -4.53 6.14
N PHE A 139 2.58 -4.02 7.11
CA PHE A 139 4.00 -3.64 7.01
C PHE A 139 4.79 -4.07 8.25
N GLY A 140 6.12 -4.12 8.12
CA GLY A 140 7.03 -4.46 9.22
C GLY A 140 7.07 -3.40 10.33
N THR A 141 7.45 -3.86 11.53
CA THR A 141 7.55 -3.07 12.75
C THR A 141 8.48 -1.86 12.60
N GLY A 142 8.15 -0.75 13.29
CA GLY A 142 8.95 0.47 13.30
C GLY A 142 8.95 1.29 12.00
N GLY A 143 8.17 0.91 10.97
CA GLY A 143 7.84 1.77 9.84
C GLY A 143 6.66 2.71 10.15
N GLY A 144 6.44 3.76 9.35
CA GLY A 144 5.43 4.80 9.65
C GLY A 144 4.03 4.26 9.97
N TYR A 145 3.51 3.32 9.17
CA TYR A 145 2.23 2.66 9.45
C TYR A 145 2.20 1.94 10.82
N ASP A 146 3.30 1.31 11.23
CA ASP A 146 3.39 0.68 12.56
C ASP A 146 3.40 1.71 13.69
N THR A 147 4.09 2.85 13.52
CA THR A 147 4.09 3.95 14.50
C THR A 147 2.68 4.53 14.68
N TYR A 148 1.98 4.81 13.58
CA TYR A 148 0.59 5.32 13.61
C TYR A 148 -0.39 4.30 14.21
N ALA A 149 -0.25 3.00 13.87
CA ALA A 149 -1.07 1.95 14.47
C ALA A 149 -0.86 1.85 15.99
N ARG A 150 0.40 1.97 16.46
CA ARG A 150 0.72 1.93 17.89
C ARG A 150 0.22 3.18 18.63
N LEU A 151 0.26 4.36 18.01
CA LEU A 151 -0.45 5.53 18.54
C LEU A 151 -1.93 5.21 18.67
N LEU A 152 -2.63 4.90 17.58
CA LEU A 152 -4.08 4.65 17.59
C LEU A 152 -4.47 3.62 18.67
N ALA A 153 -3.77 2.49 18.75
CA ALA A 153 -4.04 1.45 19.74
C ALA A 153 -3.94 1.93 21.21
N ARG A 154 -3.07 2.89 21.53
CA ARG A 154 -2.97 3.46 22.89
C ARG A 154 -4.12 4.39 23.26
N HIS A 155 -4.88 4.93 22.29
CA HIS A 155 -5.96 5.89 22.55
C HIS A 155 -7.34 5.36 22.20
N TYR A 156 -7.55 4.84 20.99
CA TYR A 156 -8.85 4.47 20.43
C TYR A 156 -9.65 3.48 21.31
N GLY A 157 -8.98 2.52 21.95
CA GLY A 157 -9.62 1.59 22.89
C GLY A 157 -10.39 2.27 24.03
N ARG A 158 -10.01 3.48 24.47
CA ARG A 158 -10.75 4.25 25.50
C ARG A 158 -12.07 4.85 25.02
N HIS A 159 -12.23 5.02 23.70
CA HIS A 159 -13.39 5.65 23.07
C HIS A 159 -14.38 4.62 22.53
N LEU A 160 -13.94 3.37 22.31
CA LEU A 160 -14.82 2.24 22.02
C LEU A 160 -15.69 1.90 23.25
N PRO A 161 -16.96 1.48 23.06
CA PRO A 161 -17.80 0.98 24.16
C PRO A 161 -17.11 -0.16 24.91
N GLY A 162 -17.40 -0.34 26.20
CA GLY A 162 -16.75 -1.38 27.02
C GLY A 162 -15.24 -1.20 27.27
N LYS A 163 -14.58 -0.19 26.66
CA LYS A 163 -13.18 0.20 26.80
C LYS A 163 -12.16 -0.96 26.63
N PRO A 164 -12.18 -1.66 25.47
CA PRO A 164 -11.28 -2.79 25.20
C PRO A 164 -9.80 -2.39 25.19
N ASN A 165 -8.95 -3.35 25.56
CA ASN A 165 -7.52 -3.27 25.26
C ASN A 165 -7.31 -3.40 23.73
N MET A 166 -6.25 -2.78 23.21
CA MET A 166 -5.87 -2.92 21.80
C MET A 166 -4.44 -3.43 21.66
N ILE A 167 -4.23 -4.35 20.71
CA ILE A 167 -2.90 -4.88 20.36
C ILE A 167 -2.60 -4.64 18.87
N VAL A 168 -1.33 -4.42 18.55
CA VAL A 168 -0.86 -4.19 17.17
C VAL A 168 -0.13 -5.42 16.65
N GLN A 169 -0.62 -6.00 15.55
CA GLN A 169 -0.02 -7.18 14.92
C GLN A 169 0.50 -6.84 13.51
N ASN A 170 1.81 -6.95 13.32
CA ASN A 170 2.42 -6.77 12.00
C ASN A 170 2.21 -8.02 11.13
N MET A 171 1.58 -7.85 9.97
CA MET A 171 1.38 -8.90 8.96
C MET A 171 1.94 -8.47 7.60
N PRO A 172 3.28 -8.27 7.48
CA PRO A 172 3.91 -7.83 6.24
C PRO A 172 3.74 -8.86 5.11
N GLY A 173 3.50 -8.34 3.90
CA GLY A 173 3.52 -9.12 2.67
C GLY A 173 2.91 -8.36 1.49
N ALA A 174 3.61 -8.35 0.35
CA ALA A 174 3.15 -7.76 -0.91
C ALA A 174 2.56 -6.33 -0.77
N SER A 175 3.27 -5.43 -0.07
CA SER A 175 2.82 -4.05 0.21
C SER A 175 1.42 -3.95 0.88
N GLY A 176 1.10 -4.92 1.74
CA GLY A 176 -0.15 -4.98 2.50
C GLY A 176 -1.24 -5.87 1.90
N ILE A 177 -1.06 -6.42 0.69
CA ILE A 177 -2.08 -7.32 0.07
C ILE A 177 -2.31 -8.55 0.96
N LYS A 178 -1.29 -9.01 1.71
CA LYS A 178 -1.43 -10.12 2.68
C LYS A 178 -2.45 -9.79 3.79
N SER A 179 -2.32 -8.65 4.46
CA SER A 179 -3.28 -8.21 5.48
C SER A 179 -4.63 -7.84 4.88
N GLY A 180 -4.65 -7.31 3.65
CA GLY A 180 -5.87 -6.98 2.91
C GLY A 180 -6.75 -8.19 2.65
N ASN A 181 -6.18 -9.28 2.15
CA ASN A 181 -6.93 -10.53 1.99
C ASN A 181 -7.30 -11.14 3.35
N TYR A 182 -6.43 -11.05 4.36
CA TYR A 182 -6.73 -11.59 5.69
C TYR A 182 -7.95 -10.90 6.34
N ILE A 183 -8.02 -9.56 6.33
CA ILE A 183 -9.15 -8.83 6.96
C ILE A 183 -10.48 -9.09 6.22
N TYR A 184 -10.42 -9.36 4.91
CA TYR A 184 -11.58 -9.65 4.09
C TYR A 184 -12.07 -11.11 4.23
N GLU A 185 -11.16 -12.09 4.17
CA GLU A 185 -11.51 -13.52 4.04
C GLU A 185 -11.44 -14.34 5.34
N VAL A 186 -10.52 -13.98 6.26
CA VAL A 186 -10.09 -14.87 7.36
C VAL A 186 -10.34 -14.28 8.74
N ALA A 187 -10.29 -12.96 8.89
CA ALA A 187 -10.45 -12.31 10.17
C ALA A 187 -11.86 -12.53 10.77
N PRO A 188 -11.97 -12.61 12.12
CA PRO A 188 -13.23 -12.54 12.84
C PRO A 188 -14.11 -11.39 12.35
N GLN A 189 -15.25 -11.74 11.77
CA GLN A 189 -16.19 -10.79 11.18
C GLN A 189 -17.04 -10.05 12.23
N ASP A 190 -16.67 -10.12 13.50
CA ASP A 190 -17.39 -9.51 14.61
C ASP A 190 -16.88 -8.08 14.93
N GLY A 191 -15.75 -7.66 14.35
CA GLY A 191 -15.13 -6.36 14.62
C GLY A 191 -14.09 -6.39 15.75
N SER A 192 -13.79 -7.56 16.33
CA SER A 192 -12.65 -7.71 17.25
C SER A 192 -11.29 -7.62 16.55
N VAL A 193 -11.27 -7.63 15.22
CA VAL A 193 -10.07 -7.44 14.39
C VAL A 193 -10.35 -6.37 13.34
N ILE A 194 -9.43 -5.42 13.21
CA ILE A 194 -9.42 -4.33 12.23
C ILE A 194 -8.02 -4.24 11.60
N SER A 195 -7.86 -3.47 10.52
CA SER A 195 -6.55 -3.27 9.89
C SER A 195 -6.29 -1.80 9.55
N LEU A 196 -5.08 -1.32 9.85
CA LEU A 196 -4.54 -0.10 9.26
C LEU A 196 -4.06 -0.46 7.85
N PHE A 197 -4.87 -0.08 6.87
CA PHE A 197 -4.68 -0.42 5.47
C PHE A 197 -3.60 0.44 4.80
N ASN A 198 -3.00 -0.13 3.76
CA ASN A 198 -2.25 0.67 2.80
C ASN A 198 -3.25 1.44 1.92
N LYS A 199 -3.07 2.75 1.79
CA LYS A 199 -3.96 3.62 1.01
C LYS A 199 -4.16 3.21 -0.45
N SER A 200 -3.15 2.56 -1.04
CA SER A 200 -3.21 2.00 -2.39
C SER A 200 -4.05 0.72 -2.55
N MET A 201 -4.68 0.17 -1.51
CA MET A 201 -5.45 -1.09 -1.61
C MET A 201 -6.57 -1.06 -2.67
N PRO A 202 -7.47 -0.04 -2.71
CA PRO A 202 -8.50 0.05 -3.76
C PRO A 202 -7.89 0.17 -5.15
N THR A 203 -6.78 0.89 -5.28
CA THR A 203 -6.02 0.98 -6.52
C THR A 203 -5.50 -0.40 -6.93
N TYR A 204 -4.97 -1.20 -6.00
CA TYR A 204 -4.53 -2.57 -6.29
C TYR A 204 -5.67 -3.48 -6.77
N GLU A 205 -6.91 -3.28 -6.28
CA GLU A 205 -8.09 -3.96 -6.82
C GLU A 205 -8.43 -3.49 -8.24
N VAL A 206 -8.60 -2.18 -8.43
CA VAL A 206 -8.94 -1.54 -9.73
C VAL A 206 -7.96 -1.94 -10.83
N LEU A 207 -6.69 -2.07 -10.48
CA LEU A 207 -5.61 -2.46 -11.38
C LEU A 207 -5.47 -3.98 -11.56
N GLU A 208 -6.31 -4.79 -10.90
CA GLU A 208 -6.27 -6.26 -10.80
C GLU A 208 -4.85 -6.78 -10.46
N ARG A 209 -4.20 -6.21 -9.44
CA ARG A 209 -2.82 -6.58 -9.09
C ARG A 209 -2.76 -8.05 -8.62
N PRO A 210 -1.74 -8.84 -9.04
CA PRO A 210 -1.68 -10.27 -8.75
C PRO A 210 -1.77 -10.58 -7.24
N GLY A 211 -2.73 -11.42 -6.87
CA GLY A 211 -2.94 -11.85 -5.49
C GLY A 211 -3.89 -10.99 -4.67
N VAL A 212 -4.42 -9.88 -5.19
CA VAL A 212 -5.57 -9.19 -4.57
C VAL A 212 -6.81 -10.09 -4.63
N ARG A 213 -7.52 -10.21 -3.51
CA ARG A 213 -8.81 -10.90 -3.39
C ARG A 213 -9.86 -10.11 -2.62
N PHE A 214 -9.44 -9.16 -1.78
CA PHE A 214 -10.33 -8.25 -1.09
C PHE A 214 -11.18 -7.39 -2.05
N LYS A 215 -12.36 -6.99 -1.57
CA LYS A 215 -13.27 -6.07 -2.24
C LYS A 215 -13.39 -4.79 -1.46
N SER A 216 -12.79 -3.71 -1.97
CA SER A 216 -12.70 -2.44 -1.26
C SER A 216 -14.04 -1.73 -1.07
N LYS A 217 -15.06 -2.04 -1.90
CA LYS A 217 -16.45 -1.62 -1.68
C LYS A 217 -17.21 -2.42 -0.60
N GLU A 218 -16.72 -3.59 -0.22
CA GLU A 218 -17.37 -4.46 0.78
C GLU A 218 -16.74 -4.31 2.18
N LEU A 219 -15.51 -3.79 2.26
CA LEU A 219 -14.86 -3.46 3.52
C LEU A 219 -15.53 -2.25 4.18
N ASN A 220 -15.66 -2.29 5.50
CA ASN A 220 -16.21 -1.20 6.29
C ASN A 220 -15.09 -0.22 6.66
N TRP A 221 -15.10 0.99 6.13
CA TRP A 221 -14.05 1.98 6.39
C TRP A 221 -14.41 2.78 7.65
N LEU A 222 -13.48 2.86 8.59
CA LEU A 222 -13.67 3.56 9.86
C LEU A 222 -13.22 5.02 9.80
N GLY A 223 -12.30 5.32 8.90
CA GLY A 223 -11.75 6.66 8.64
C GLY A 223 -10.25 6.61 8.31
N SER A 224 -9.60 7.76 8.24
CA SER A 224 -8.17 7.94 8.00
C SER A 224 -7.51 8.74 9.13
N ILE A 225 -6.26 8.42 9.46
CA ILE A 225 -5.48 9.09 10.52
C ILE A 225 -4.67 10.30 9.99
N GLU A 226 -4.20 10.23 8.74
CA GLU A 226 -3.32 11.21 8.09
C GLU A 226 -3.60 11.19 6.58
N ALA A 227 -3.90 12.33 5.98
CA ALA A 227 -4.20 12.49 4.55
C ALA A 227 -3.16 13.35 3.79
N ALA A 228 -1.89 13.31 4.21
CA ALA A 228 -0.85 14.14 3.60
C ALA A 228 -0.40 13.69 2.20
N ASN A 229 -0.03 14.68 1.38
CA ASN A 229 0.56 14.47 0.06
C ASN A 229 1.82 13.59 0.13
N ALA A 230 1.94 12.68 -0.85
CA ALA A 230 3.17 11.92 -1.04
C ALA A 230 4.13 12.65 -1.95
N THR A 231 5.37 12.18 -1.99
CA THR A 231 6.45 12.81 -2.76
C THR A 231 7.22 11.78 -3.57
N MET A 232 7.57 12.16 -4.79
CA MET A 232 8.61 11.51 -5.58
C MET A 232 9.90 12.28 -5.35
N ILE A 233 10.86 11.68 -4.64
CA ILE A 233 12.11 12.35 -4.23
C ILE A 233 13.34 11.65 -4.79
N ILE A 234 14.45 12.40 -4.83
CA ILE A 234 15.78 11.89 -5.12
C ILE A 234 16.83 12.59 -4.24
N MET A 235 17.92 11.91 -3.92
CA MET A 235 19.08 12.51 -3.24
C MET A 235 19.67 13.61 -4.11
N ALA A 236 19.99 14.77 -3.51
CA ALA A 236 20.54 15.92 -4.22
C ALA A 236 21.92 15.63 -4.87
N SER A 237 22.67 14.67 -4.30
CA SER A 237 23.92 14.13 -4.85
C SER A 237 23.77 13.46 -6.23
N SER A 238 22.56 13.10 -6.65
CA SER A 238 22.27 12.60 -8.00
C SER A 238 22.44 13.63 -9.12
N GLY A 239 22.45 14.93 -8.77
CA GLY A 239 22.42 16.05 -9.74
C GLY A 239 21.07 16.28 -10.43
N ILE A 240 20.07 15.42 -10.19
CA ILE A 240 18.70 15.56 -10.73
C ILE A 240 17.93 16.54 -9.85
N LYS A 241 17.37 17.61 -10.43
CA LYS A 241 16.56 18.60 -9.70
C LYS A 241 15.06 18.54 -10.05
N THR A 242 14.74 18.07 -11.25
CA THR A 242 13.37 18.06 -11.80
C THR A 242 13.01 16.70 -12.42
N LEU A 243 11.72 16.44 -12.62
CA LEU A 243 11.28 15.29 -13.44
C LEU A 243 11.82 15.37 -14.89
N ALA A 244 12.04 16.56 -15.43
CA ALA A 244 12.65 16.74 -16.74
C ALA A 244 14.11 16.24 -16.77
N ASP A 245 14.88 16.41 -15.70
CA ASP A 245 16.24 15.86 -15.59
C ASP A 245 16.24 14.32 -15.58
N ALA A 246 15.24 13.70 -14.93
CA ALA A 246 15.04 12.25 -14.92
C ALA A 246 14.62 11.65 -16.28
N THR A 247 14.43 12.47 -17.32
CA THR A 247 14.33 12.00 -18.73
C THR A 247 15.69 11.85 -19.40
N LYS A 248 16.77 12.45 -18.85
CA LYS A 248 18.08 12.54 -19.51
C LYS A 248 18.87 11.23 -19.38
N ARG A 249 19.07 10.73 -18.16
CA ARG A 249 19.77 9.47 -17.83
C ARG A 249 18.88 8.47 -17.09
N GLU A 250 19.31 7.20 -17.02
CA GLU A 250 18.72 6.23 -16.07
C GLU A 250 18.92 6.71 -14.63
N VAL A 251 17.90 6.51 -13.80
CA VAL A 251 17.86 6.89 -12.37
C VAL A 251 17.34 5.72 -11.54
N ILE A 252 18.04 5.29 -10.50
CA ILE A 252 17.64 4.13 -9.68
C ILE A 252 16.72 4.56 -8.54
N LEU A 253 15.55 3.92 -8.38
CA LEU A 253 14.62 4.15 -7.26
C LEU A 253 14.30 2.86 -6.50
N GLY A 254 14.23 2.91 -5.18
CA GLY A 254 13.83 1.78 -4.34
C GLY A 254 12.31 1.62 -4.19
N ALA A 255 11.83 0.40 -4.01
CA ALA A 255 10.42 0.09 -3.73
C ALA A 255 10.23 -1.14 -2.82
N VAL A 256 9.15 -1.16 -2.04
CA VAL A 256 8.79 -2.32 -1.19
C VAL A 256 8.33 -3.53 -2.03
N SER A 257 7.50 -3.31 -3.04
CA SER A 257 7.09 -4.35 -4.01
C SER A 257 6.90 -3.76 -5.41
N ALA A 258 6.99 -4.60 -6.44
CA ALA A 258 6.83 -4.17 -7.84
C ALA A 258 5.41 -3.69 -8.19
N SER A 259 4.41 -4.09 -7.39
CA SER A 259 3.01 -3.66 -7.54
C SER A 259 2.66 -2.46 -6.65
N GLY A 260 3.55 -2.07 -5.74
CA GLY A 260 3.31 -1.01 -4.76
C GLY A 260 3.42 0.41 -5.34
N SER A 261 2.92 1.42 -4.63
CA SER A 261 2.91 2.82 -5.07
C SER A 261 4.31 3.36 -5.37
N MET A 262 5.30 3.04 -4.53
CA MET A 262 6.71 3.37 -4.75
C MET A 262 7.29 2.81 -6.07
N ALA A 263 6.67 1.78 -6.66
CA ALA A 263 7.01 1.26 -7.98
C ALA A 263 6.09 1.79 -9.08
N PHE A 264 4.78 1.87 -8.83
CA PHE A 264 3.80 2.22 -9.84
C PHE A 264 3.84 3.71 -10.22
N TYR A 265 4.14 4.63 -9.28
CA TYR A 265 4.26 6.07 -9.58
C TYR A 265 5.45 6.36 -10.50
N PRO A 266 6.68 5.85 -10.26
CA PRO A 266 7.78 5.95 -11.22
C PRO A 266 7.54 5.25 -12.56
N ALA A 267 6.75 4.16 -12.58
CA ALA A 267 6.36 3.53 -13.83
C ALA A 267 5.41 4.44 -14.65
N MET A 268 4.46 5.09 -13.98
CA MET A 268 3.54 6.07 -14.57
C MET A 268 4.29 7.25 -15.20
N THR A 269 5.23 7.86 -14.46
CA THR A 269 6.06 8.96 -15.01
C THR A 269 6.96 8.48 -16.15
N ASN A 270 7.47 7.24 -16.08
CA ASN A 270 8.21 6.64 -17.19
C ASN A 270 7.37 6.41 -18.46
N ARG A 271 6.04 6.29 -18.35
CA ARG A 271 5.14 6.13 -19.51
C ARG A 271 4.68 7.48 -20.05
N LEU A 272 4.11 8.33 -19.20
CA LEU A 272 3.46 9.59 -19.58
C LEU A 272 4.49 10.70 -19.80
N LEU A 273 5.39 10.90 -18.82
CA LEU A 273 6.34 12.01 -18.82
C LEU A 273 7.64 11.66 -19.56
N GLY A 274 7.98 10.38 -19.66
CA GLY A 274 9.15 9.89 -20.42
C GLY A 274 10.42 9.79 -19.59
N THR A 275 10.31 9.74 -18.26
CA THR A 275 11.45 9.50 -17.36
C THR A 275 12.05 8.11 -17.56
N LYS A 276 13.26 7.93 -17.02
CA LYS A 276 14.08 6.71 -17.12
C LYS A 276 14.34 6.08 -15.73
N PHE A 277 13.33 6.03 -14.88
CA PHE A 277 13.43 5.43 -13.55
C PHE A 277 13.55 3.89 -13.63
N LYS A 278 14.56 3.34 -12.96
CA LYS A 278 14.81 1.92 -12.78
C LYS A 278 14.41 1.53 -11.36
N ILE A 279 13.30 0.81 -11.26
CA ILE A 279 12.66 0.47 -9.99
C ILE A 279 13.27 -0.83 -9.45
N ILE A 280 13.90 -0.75 -8.28
CA ILE A 280 14.45 -1.89 -7.53
C ILE A 280 13.46 -2.23 -6.41
N SER A 281 12.66 -3.27 -6.65
CA SER A 281 11.62 -3.72 -5.71
C SER A 281 12.07 -4.90 -4.85
N GLY A 282 11.73 -4.89 -3.56
CA GLY A 282 11.93 -6.02 -2.65
C GLY A 282 12.37 -5.64 -1.23
N TYR A 283 12.53 -4.34 -0.96
CA TYR A 283 12.92 -3.85 0.37
C TYR A 283 11.83 -4.16 1.42
N PRO A 284 12.19 -4.60 2.64
CA PRO A 284 11.21 -5.02 3.66
C PRO A 284 10.33 -3.90 4.22
N GLY A 285 10.69 -2.63 3.97
CA GLY A 285 9.93 -1.45 4.37
C GLY A 285 10.70 -0.16 4.08
N SER A 286 10.04 0.99 4.25
CA SER A 286 10.59 2.31 3.85
C SER A 286 11.97 2.60 4.45
N LYS A 287 12.21 2.26 5.73
CA LYS A 287 13.50 2.47 6.40
C LYS A 287 14.68 1.79 5.70
N ALA A 288 14.46 0.62 5.09
CA ALA A 288 15.51 -0.07 4.33
C ALA A 288 15.80 0.63 2.99
N ILE A 289 14.80 1.31 2.40
CA ILE A 289 14.99 2.17 1.21
C ILE A 289 15.73 3.45 1.61
N THR A 290 15.39 4.08 2.75
CA THR A 290 16.11 5.24 3.29
C THR A 290 17.60 4.94 3.47
N LEU A 291 17.95 3.82 4.13
CA LEU A 291 19.35 3.40 4.29
C LEU A 291 20.05 3.09 2.96
N ALA A 292 19.34 2.49 2.00
CA ALA A 292 19.85 2.27 0.65
C ALA A 292 20.12 3.59 -0.10
N MET A 293 19.35 4.65 0.17
CA MET A 293 19.59 6.00 -0.36
C MET A 293 20.80 6.68 0.31
N GLU A 294 20.99 6.52 1.62
CA GLU A 294 22.18 7.03 2.33
C GLU A 294 23.49 6.42 1.80
N ARG A 295 23.42 5.14 1.40
CA ARG A 295 24.54 4.39 0.81
C ARG A 295 24.72 4.59 -0.70
N GLY A 296 23.78 5.24 -1.38
CA GLY A 296 23.77 5.37 -2.84
C GLY A 296 23.47 4.06 -3.60
N GLU A 297 22.94 3.03 -2.94
CA GLU A 297 22.46 1.80 -3.59
C GLU A 297 21.26 2.08 -4.51
N VAL A 298 20.42 3.04 -4.11
CA VAL A 298 19.35 3.65 -4.93
C VAL A 298 19.40 5.17 -4.75
N GLU A 299 18.93 5.93 -5.74
CA GLU A 299 19.04 7.39 -5.72
C GLU A 299 17.80 8.06 -5.11
N GLY A 300 16.65 7.39 -5.07
CA GLY A 300 15.38 7.98 -4.67
C GLY A 300 14.26 6.98 -4.42
N VAL A 301 13.05 7.52 -4.20
CA VAL A 301 11.83 6.74 -3.93
C VAL A 301 10.58 7.50 -4.34
N GLY A 302 9.57 6.80 -4.86
CA GLY A 302 8.48 7.40 -5.63
C GLY A 302 7.11 7.56 -4.97
N SER A 303 6.96 7.46 -3.64
CA SER A 303 5.64 7.57 -2.96
C SER A 303 5.59 7.82 -1.42
N PRO A 304 6.67 8.06 -0.63
CA PRO A 304 6.50 8.38 0.79
C PRO A 304 5.73 9.69 1.07
N PRO A 305 4.85 9.72 2.09
CA PRO A 305 4.25 10.96 2.61
C PRO A 305 5.31 11.98 3.03
N TRP A 306 5.09 13.26 2.75
CA TRP A 306 6.02 14.34 3.12
C TRP A 306 6.28 14.41 4.64
N THR A 307 5.22 14.22 5.42
CA THR A 307 5.24 14.05 6.88
C THR A 307 6.30 13.05 7.35
N SER A 308 6.57 11.99 6.59
CA SER A 308 7.56 10.96 6.93
C SER A 308 9.00 11.49 6.83
N TRP A 309 9.29 12.39 5.90
CA TRP A 309 10.61 13.05 5.81
C TRP A 309 10.80 14.09 6.91
N VAL A 310 9.78 14.89 7.20
CA VAL A 310 9.81 15.91 8.26
C VAL A 310 9.96 15.28 9.65
N SER A 311 9.32 14.14 9.89
CA SER A 311 9.36 13.43 11.18
C SER A 311 10.57 12.51 11.36
N THR A 312 10.91 11.67 10.37
CA THR A 312 11.92 10.61 10.54
C THR A 312 13.31 10.97 10.00
N THR A 313 13.40 11.89 9.02
CA THR A 313 14.68 12.37 8.46
C THR A 313 14.70 13.91 8.32
N PRO A 314 14.33 14.70 9.36
CA PRO A 314 14.21 16.16 9.25
C PRO A 314 15.49 16.84 8.74
N HIS A 315 16.63 16.25 9.05
CA HIS A 315 17.94 16.72 8.63
C HIS A 315 18.10 16.71 7.09
N TRP A 316 17.50 15.76 6.37
CA TRP A 316 17.49 15.76 4.89
C TRP A 316 16.76 16.97 4.30
N VAL A 317 15.65 17.37 4.92
CA VAL A 317 14.84 18.52 4.48
C VAL A 317 15.57 19.83 4.80
N LYS A 318 16.05 19.98 6.04
CA LYS A 318 16.77 21.18 6.51
C LYS A 318 18.07 21.43 5.75
N GLU A 319 18.86 20.39 5.51
CA GLU A 319 20.16 20.46 4.82
C GLU A 319 20.03 20.36 3.29
N LYS A 320 18.80 20.29 2.75
CA LYS A 320 18.51 20.18 1.31
C LYS A 320 19.21 18.98 0.64
N LYS A 321 19.35 17.86 1.37
CA LYS A 321 19.92 16.59 0.88
C LYS A 321 19.02 15.85 -0.11
N ILE A 322 17.75 16.26 -0.23
CA ILE A 322 16.78 15.70 -1.19
C ILE A 322 16.14 16.78 -2.07
N ASN A 323 15.90 16.45 -3.33
CA ASN A 323 15.06 17.22 -4.24
C ASN A 323 13.70 16.53 -4.39
N VAL A 324 12.61 17.27 -4.19
CA VAL A 324 11.25 16.79 -4.48
C VAL A 324 10.98 17.03 -5.97
N LEU A 325 10.82 15.95 -6.73
CA LEU A 325 10.64 15.99 -8.18
C LEU A 325 9.17 16.23 -8.57
N ALA A 326 8.24 15.75 -7.73
CA ALA A 326 6.82 16.11 -7.73
C ALA A 326 6.16 15.76 -6.38
N GLN A 327 5.14 16.54 -6.02
CA GLN A 327 4.10 16.13 -5.08
C GLN A 327 3.13 15.17 -5.77
N LEU A 328 2.58 14.22 -5.01
CA LEU A 328 1.57 13.27 -5.44
C LEU A 328 0.34 13.50 -4.56
N GLY A 329 -0.82 13.69 -5.19
CA GLY A 329 -2.08 14.04 -4.51
C GLY A 329 -3.11 14.62 -5.47
N LEU A 330 -4.31 14.91 -4.97
CA LEU A 330 -5.39 15.56 -5.74
C LEU A 330 -5.36 17.10 -5.64
N LYS A 331 -4.59 17.65 -4.70
CA LYS A 331 -4.42 19.09 -4.47
C LYS A 331 -2.96 19.36 -4.14
N LYS A 332 -2.49 20.57 -4.42
CA LYS A 332 -1.12 21.00 -4.13
C LYS A 332 -1.03 21.50 -2.70
N ASP A 333 -0.02 21.02 -1.98
CA ASP A 333 0.30 21.46 -0.62
C ASP A 333 1.39 22.55 -0.69
N PRO A 334 1.13 23.79 -0.26
CA PRO A 334 2.13 24.87 -0.28
C PRO A 334 3.35 24.63 0.62
N SER A 335 3.25 23.74 1.62
CA SER A 335 4.35 23.40 2.53
C SER A 335 5.39 22.45 1.92
N ILE A 336 5.05 21.81 0.79
CA ILE A 336 5.90 20.84 0.10
C ILE A 336 6.57 21.53 -1.11
N PRO A 337 7.91 21.53 -1.22
CA PRO A 337 8.56 22.09 -2.39
C PRO A 337 8.25 21.27 -3.66
N GLY A 338 8.14 21.95 -4.80
CA GLY A 338 7.96 21.34 -6.12
C GLY A 338 6.53 21.42 -6.69
N PRO A 339 6.33 20.96 -7.93
CA PRO A 339 5.03 20.94 -8.62
C PRO A 339 4.15 19.78 -8.13
N LEU A 340 2.83 19.88 -8.32
CA LEU A 340 1.95 18.71 -8.22
C LEU A 340 2.08 17.87 -9.51
N LEU A 341 1.99 16.55 -9.42
CA LEU A 341 2.21 15.68 -10.58
C LEU A 341 1.18 15.91 -11.72
N THR A 342 -0.04 16.32 -11.38
CA THR A 342 -1.08 16.72 -12.36
C THR A 342 -0.68 17.95 -13.17
N ASP A 343 0.00 18.93 -12.54
CA ASP A 343 0.52 20.16 -13.19
C ASP A 343 1.55 19.85 -14.29
N LEU A 344 2.09 18.63 -14.30
CA LEU A 344 3.10 18.15 -15.25
C LEU A 344 2.53 17.23 -16.34
N ALA A 345 1.21 17.02 -16.37
CA ALA A 345 0.57 16.28 -17.44
C ALA A 345 0.75 17.00 -18.79
N LYS A 346 1.10 16.24 -19.84
CA LYS A 346 1.28 16.78 -21.20
C LYS A 346 -0.03 16.96 -21.96
N ASP A 347 -1.08 16.30 -21.49
CA ASP A 347 -2.36 16.16 -22.16
C ASP A 347 -3.45 15.78 -21.12
N GLU A 348 -4.70 16.09 -21.46
CA GLU A 348 -5.89 15.87 -20.63
C GLU A 348 -6.08 14.39 -20.22
N LYS A 349 -5.61 13.47 -21.05
CA LYS A 349 -5.67 12.02 -20.83
C LYS A 349 -4.68 11.58 -19.75
N SER A 350 -3.43 12.04 -19.87
CA SER A 350 -2.39 11.87 -18.85
C SER A 350 -2.81 12.50 -17.52
N ARG A 351 -3.48 13.67 -17.55
CA ARG A 351 -4.03 14.32 -16.34
C ARG A 351 -5.02 13.41 -15.62
N LYS A 352 -6.04 12.90 -16.31
CA LYS A 352 -7.05 11.98 -15.75
C LYS A 352 -6.44 10.70 -15.19
N ILE A 353 -5.44 10.12 -15.86
CA ILE A 353 -4.72 8.93 -15.37
C ILE A 353 -3.97 9.26 -14.06
N ILE A 354 -3.29 10.41 -13.99
CA ILE A 354 -2.57 10.85 -12.78
C ILE A 354 -3.56 11.13 -11.64
N GLU A 355 -4.73 11.73 -11.90
CA GLU A 355 -5.77 12.01 -10.90
C GLU A 355 -6.40 10.74 -10.33
N LEU A 356 -6.78 9.78 -11.19
CA LEU A 356 -7.28 8.47 -10.75
C LEU A 356 -6.29 7.77 -9.82
N VAL A 357 -5.01 7.73 -10.22
CA VAL A 357 -3.95 7.09 -9.44
C VAL A 357 -3.67 7.88 -8.14
N SER A 358 -3.67 9.22 -8.20
CA SER A 358 -3.42 10.10 -7.05
C SER A 358 -4.58 10.19 -6.05
N THR A 359 -5.75 9.62 -6.38
CA THR A 359 -6.85 9.42 -5.43
C THR A 359 -6.42 8.49 -4.28
N ASP A 360 -5.43 7.60 -4.50
CA ASP A 360 -4.85 6.78 -3.42
C ASP A 360 -4.12 7.59 -2.36
N ILE A 361 -3.69 8.82 -2.67
CA ILE A 361 -3.06 9.70 -1.69
C ILE A 361 -4.08 10.27 -0.71
N ALA A 362 -5.22 10.74 -1.22
CA ALA A 362 -6.32 11.32 -0.44
C ALA A 362 -6.95 10.31 0.54
N ILE A 363 -6.85 9.01 0.23
CA ILE A 363 -7.26 7.92 1.14
C ILE A 363 -6.35 7.83 2.39
N GLY A 364 -5.13 8.39 2.34
CA GLY A 364 -4.36 8.75 3.53
C GLY A 364 -3.77 7.57 4.34
N ARG A 365 -4.32 7.30 5.52
CA ARG A 365 -3.99 6.16 6.39
C ARG A 365 -5.28 5.51 6.88
N PRO A 366 -5.97 4.78 5.99
CA PRO A 366 -7.29 4.26 6.27
C PRO A 366 -7.25 3.13 7.29
N VAL A 367 -8.20 3.11 8.22
CA VAL A 367 -8.51 1.96 9.07
C VAL A 367 -9.79 1.32 8.57
N VAL A 368 -9.77 0.00 8.43
CA VAL A 368 -10.91 -0.80 7.94
C VAL A 368 -11.26 -1.93 8.91
N ALA A 369 -12.55 -2.26 8.96
CA ALA A 369 -13.09 -3.45 9.58
C ALA A 369 -13.51 -4.49 8.51
N PRO A 370 -13.61 -5.79 8.86
CA PRO A 370 -14.08 -6.85 7.96
C PRO A 370 -15.47 -6.57 7.35
N PRO A 371 -15.82 -7.20 6.22
CA PRO A 371 -17.04 -6.87 5.49
C PRO A 371 -18.35 -7.18 6.25
N LYS A 372 -18.39 -8.26 7.05
CA LYS A 372 -19.64 -8.72 7.70
C LYS A 372 -19.81 -8.25 9.16
N VAL A 373 -19.10 -7.19 9.57
CA VAL A 373 -19.31 -6.55 10.88
C VAL A 373 -20.69 -5.88 10.89
N PRO A 374 -21.52 -6.04 11.95
CA PRO A 374 -22.84 -5.41 12.03
C PRO A 374 -22.76 -3.88 11.88
N SER A 375 -23.68 -3.29 11.10
CA SER A 375 -23.66 -1.86 10.75
C SER A 375 -23.71 -0.92 11.97
N ALA A 376 -24.49 -1.25 13.00
CA ALA A 376 -24.52 -0.51 14.26
C ALA A 376 -23.14 -0.49 14.96
N ARG A 377 -22.39 -1.60 14.88
CA ARG A 377 -21.03 -1.72 15.40
C ARG A 377 -20.03 -0.93 14.56
N VAL A 378 -20.15 -0.97 13.23
CA VAL A 378 -19.33 -0.14 12.32
C VAL A 378 -19.51 1.34 12.64
N GLU A 379 -20.76 1.79 12.79
CA GLU A 379 -21.08 3.18 13.12
C GLU A 379 -20.57 3.59 14.51
N SER A 380 -20.74 2.72 15.52
CA SER A 380 -20.13 2.91 16.83
C SER A 380 -18.59 3.03 16.74
N MET A 381 -17.95 2.14 15.98
CA MET A 381 -16.50 2.15 15.75
C MET A 381 -16.03 3.43 15.06
N ARG A 382 -16.81 3.97 14.10
CA ARG A 382 -16.54 5.26 13.44
C ARG A 382 -16.60 6.43 14.41
N ARG A 383 -17.68 6.59 15.18
CA ARG A 383 -17.79 7.72 16.12
C ARG A 383 -16.77 7.63 17.26
N SER A 384 -16.43 6.43 17.71
CA SER A 384 -15.29 6.22 18.61
C SER A 384 -13.95 6.58 17.97
N PHE A 385 -13.78 6.42 16.65
CA PHE A 385 -12.55 6.72 15.91
C PHE A 385 -12.39 8.23 15.72
N ASP A 386 -13.46 8.92 15.27
CA ASP A 386 -13.53 10.38 15.19
C ASP A 386 -13.27 11.03 16.56
N ALA A 387 -13.85 10.48 17.63
CA ALA A 387 -13.65 10.96 18.99
C ALA A 387 -12.22 10.74 19.50
N ALA A 388 -11.60 9.61 19.16
CA ALA A 388 -10.21 9.32 19.54
C ALA A 388 -9.22 10.24 18.81
N LEU A 389 -9.45 10.56 17.54
CA LEU A 389 -8.58 11.46 16.76
C LEU A 389 -8.76 12.94 17.14
N LYS A 390 -9.80 13.28 17.91
CA LYS A 390 -10.02 14.58 18.55
C LYS A 390 -9.62 14.60 20.04
N ASP A 391 -9.21 13.46 20.62
CA ASP A 391 -8.76 13.39 22.01
C ASP A 391 -7.45 14.15 22.21
N LYS A 392 -7.45 15.12 23.13
CA LYS A 392 -6.25 15.89 23.47
C LYS A 392 -5.07 14.98 23.82
N LYS A 393 -5.31 13.83 24.48
CA LYS A 393 -4.21 12.91 24.83
C LYS A 393 -3.60 12.24 23.60
N LEU A 394 -4.38 11.95 22.54
CA LEU A 394 -3.83 11.46 21.27
C LEU A 394 -3.04 12.57 20.57
N LEU A 395 -3.59 13.78 20.51
CA LEU A 395 -2.94 14.92 19.83
C LEU A 395 -1.64 15.35 20.52
N ASP A 396 -1.63 15.39 21.86
CA ASP A 396 -0.43 15.66 22.67
C ASP A 396 0.65 14.59 22.42
N GLU A 397 0.28 13.30 22.37
CA GLU A 397 1.26 12.25 22.09
C GLU A 397 1.72 12.25 20.62
N ALA A 398 0.82 12.53 19.67
CA ALA A 398 1.17 12.67 18.25
C ALA A 398 2.20 13.79 18.05
N LEU A 399 1.97 14.96 18.63
CA LEU A 399 2.91 16.09 18.63
C LEU A 399 4.27 15.71 19.24
N ARG A 400 4.27 15.04 20.40
CA ARG A 400 5.48 14.52 21.07
C ARG A 400 6.25 13.52 20.19
N LEU A 401 5.54 12.70 19.43
CA LEU A 401 6.10 11.72 18.47
C LEU A 401 6.40 12.33 17.09
N LYS A 402 6.07 13.61 16.87
CA LYS A 402 6.19 14.33 15.59
C LYS A 402 5.39 13.66 14.45
N LEU A 403 4.23 13.11 14.79
CA LEU A 403 3.27 12.55 13.86
C LEU A 403 2.24 13.63 13.50
N ASP A 404 1.93 13.75 12.21
CA ASP A 404 0.83 14.60 11.74
C ASP A 404 -0.51 13.89 11.96
N ILE A 405 -1.54 14.63 12.35
CA ILE A 405 -2.90 14.10 12.52
C ILE A 405 -3.83 14.96 11.67
N SER A 406 -4.05 14.48 10.45
CA SER A 406 -4.89 15.09 9.41
C SER A 406 -6.00 14.09 9.03
N PRO A 407 -7.03 13.94 9.87
CA PRO A 407 -7.97 12.82 9.79
C PRO A 407 -9.17 13.09 8.87
N ASP A 408 -9.72 12.01 8.32
CA ASP A 408 -10.94 12.00 7.48
C ASP A 408 -11.90 10.90 7.97
N THR A 409 -13.21 11.11 7.86
CA THR A 409 -14.21 10.16 8.38
C THR A 409 -14.37 8.94 7.48
N GLY A 410 -14.92 7.84 8.01
CA GLY A 410 -15.18 6.61 7.25
C GLY A 410 -16.00 6.86 5.97
N GLU A 411 -16.98 7.76 6.03
CA GLU A 411 -17.86 8.13 4.91
C GLU A 411 -17.10 8.83 3.77
N THR A 412 -16.18 9.76 4.10
CA THR A 412 -15.34 10.42 3.10
C THR A 412 -14.47 9.40 2.38
N ILE A 413 -13.86 8.48 3.13
CA ILE A 413 -13.00 7.44 2.55
C ILE A 413 -13.83 6.47 1.68
N GLU A 414 -15.00 6.03 2.13
CA GLU A 414 -15.92 5.19 1.31
C GLU A 414 -16.33 5.87 0.01
N LYS A 415 -16.61 7.18 0.03
CA LYS A 415 -16.94 7.94 -1.18
C LYS A 415 -15.75 8.03 -2.15
N LEU A 416 -14.53 8.25 -1.65
CA LEU A 416 -13.31 8.23 -2.48
C LEU A 416 -13.05 6.84 -3.09
N VAL A 417 -13.23 5.79 -2.30
CA VAL A 417 -13.07 4.38 -2.70
C VAL A 417 -14.10 3.99 -3.76
N ALA A 418 -15.37 4.36 -3.56
CA ALA A 418 -16.43 4.10 -4.53
C ALA A 418 -16.15 4.79 -5.86
N ASN A 419 -15.83 6.10 -5.85
CA ASN A 419 -15.51 6.86 -7.05
C ASN A 419 -14.31 6.28 -7.83
N MET A 420 -13.26 5.80 -7.14
CA MET A 420 -12.10 5.15 -7.79
C MET A 420 -12.50 3.84 -8.48
N ILE A 421 -13.42 3.08 -7.88
CA ILE A 421 -13.85 1.76 -8.38
C ILE A 421 -14.92 1.88 -9.49
N ASP A 422 -15.77 2.90 -9.45
CA ASP A 422 -16.78 3.18 -10.48
C ASP A 422 -16.23 4.01 -11.68
N THR A 423 -14.93 4.30 -11.68
CA THR A 423 -14.27 4.97 -12.81
C THR A 423 -14.41 4.12 -14.09
N PRO A 424 -14.66 4.72 -15.27
CA PRO A 424 -14.79 3.99 -16.54
C PRO A 424 -13.63 3.03 -16.84
N LYS A 425 -13.98 1.84 -17.35
CA LYS A 425 -13.06 0.69 -17.50
C LYS A 425 -11.94 0.92 -18.52
N ASP A 426 -12.16 1.80 -19.49
CA ASP A 426 -11.18 2.32 -20.43
C ASP A 426 -10.09 3.12 -19.70
N ILE A 427 -10.46 4.09 -18.86
CA ILE A 427 -9.52 4.88 -18.06
C ILE A 427 -8.74 3.96 -17.10
N ILE A 428 -9.40 2.97 -16.48
CA ILE A 428 -8.76 1.94 -15.65
C ILE A 428 -7.73 1.14 -16.46
N ALA A 429 -8.07 0.69 -17.67
CA ALA A 429 -7.17 -0.08 -18.53
C ALA A 429 -5.94 0.73 -18.99
N GLU A 430 -6.12 2.03 -19.21
CA GLU A 430 -5.03 2.94 -19.60
C GLU A 430 -4.13 3.30 -18.43
N ALA A 431 -4.69 3.56 -17.25
CA ALA A 431 -3.91 3.69 -16.02
C ALA A 431 -3.10 2.41 -15.76
N LYS A 432 -3.70 1.23 -15.98
CA LYS A 432 -3.02 -0.06 -15.86
C LYS A 432 -1.85 -0.26 -16.81
N ASP A 433 -1.91 0.18 -18.07
CA ASP A 433 -0.74 0.18 -18.96
C ASP A 433 0.31 1.26 -18.56
N ALA A 434 -0.15 2.41 -18.08
CA ALA A 434 0.74 3.50 -17.68
C ALA A 434 1.66 3.13 -16.52
N ILE A 435 1.14 2.43 -15.52
CA ILE A 435 1.84 2.20 -14.25
C ILE A 435 2.59 0.86 -14.14
N GLU A 436 2.63 0.03 -15.19
CA GLU A 436 3.32 -1.26 -15.14
C GLU A 436 4.83 -1.10 -15.42
N PRO A 437 5.73 -1.49 -14.49
CA PRO A 437 7.17 -1.32 -14.69
C PRO A 437 7.69 -1.95 -15.99
N LYS A 438 8.45 -1.17 -16.77
CA LYS A 438 9.05 -1.53 -18.07
C LYS A 438 10.00 -2.74 -17.95
N GLY A 439 9.42 -3.93 -17.93
CA GLY A 439 10.12 -5.21 -17.77
C GLY A 439 9.16 -6.39 -17.55
N LEU A 440 8.08 -6.18 -16.79
CA LEU A 440 7.07 -7.21 -16.51
C LEU A 440 6.26 -7.55 -17.76
N VAL A 441 5.71 -6.54 -18.44
CA VAL A 441 4.91 -6.68 -19.68
C VAL A 441 5.65 -7.51 -20.75
N LYS A 442 6.95 -7.24 -20.98
CA LYS A 442 7.76 -8.00 -21.96
C LYS A 442 8.08 -9.45 -21.52
N LYS A 443 8.10 -9.77 -20.21
CA LYS A 443 8.27 -11.15 -19.73
C LYS A 443 6.94 -11.93 -19.79
N GLU A 444 5.85 -11.36 -19.29
CA GLU A 444 4.55 -12.05 -19.23
C GLU A 444 3.90 -12.20 -20.62
N LEU A 445 3.98 -11.19 -21.51
CA LEU A 445 3.54 -11.37 -22.89
C LEU A 445 4.37 -12.42 -23.65
N LYS A 446 5.69 -12.51 -23.39
CA LYS A 446 6.54 -13.57 -23.96
C LYS A 446 6.21 -14.96 -23.39
N LYS A 447 5.86 -15.07 -22.10
CA LYS A 447 5.34 -16.32 -21.52
C LYS A 447 3.99 -16.72 -22.13
N LYS A 448 3.00 -15.81 -22.14
CA LYS A 448 1.66 -16.10 -22.70
C LYS A 448 1.74 -16.45 -24.20
N LYS A 449 2.56 -15.75 -25.00
CA LYS A 449 2.82 -16.11 -26.40
C LYS A 449 3.64 -17.39 -26.59
N LYS A 450 4.45 -17.82 -25.61
CA LYS A 450 5.11 -19.15 -25.62
C LYS A 450 4.17 -20.29 -25.17
N LYS A 451 3.14 -20.01 -24.37
CA LYS A 451 2.13 -21.01 -23.98
C LYS A 451 1.14 -21.29 -25.12
N LYS A 452 0.59 -20.22 -25.74
CA LYS A 452 -0.21 -20.27 -26.99
C LYS A 452 0.59 -20.60 -28.27
N LYS A 453 1.69 -21.35 -28.14
CA LYS A 453 2.51 -21.92 -29.23
C LYS A 453 3.05 -23.30 -28.80
N LYS A 454 2.30 -23.98 -27.92
CA LYS A 454 2.64 -25.24 -27.23
C LYS A 454 1.36 -25.96 -26.79
N GLU A 455 0.34 -25.19 -26.46
CA GLU A 455 -1.03 -25.41 -26.95
C GLU A 455 -1.11 -24.97 -28.43
#